data_AF-T0YPC0-F1
#
_entry.id   AF-T0YPC0-F1
#
_cell.length_a   1.000
_cell.length_b   1.000
_cell.length_c   1.000
_cell.angle_alpha   90.00
_cell.angle_beta   90.00
_cell.angle_gamma   90.00
#
_symmetry.space_group_name_H-M   'P 1'
#
loop_
_entity.id
_entity.type
_entity.pdbx_description
1 polymer ?
#
loop_
_entity_poly.entity_id
_entity_poly.type
_entity_poly.pdbx_seq_one_letter_code
_entity_poly.pdbx_strand_id
1 'polypeptide(L)'
;RDPSRPGVRLMQTNGEEVGVLRSLQRENESVAAAEEREELAASIDGAIVGRNLKEGDVLLVSLSEGAARLLRGQSLTPRETEILEEVVRLHRATDPFWGQ
;
A
#
# COMPACT_ATOMS: atom_id res chain seq x y z
N ARG A 1 20.65 -7.07 2.01
CA ARG A 1 19.35 -6.54 1.53
C ARG A 1 19.64 -5.74 0.27
N ASP A 2 19.01 -6.06 -0.85
CA ASP A 2 19.34 -5.46 -2.15
C ASP A 2 18.82 -4.01 -2.25
N PRO A 3 19.67 -3.00 -2.46
CA PRO A 3 19.25 -1.60 -2.63
C PRO A 3 18.41 -1.36 -3.90
N SER A 4 18.29 -2.33 -4.80
CA SER A 4 17.56 -2.20 -6.08
C SER A 4 16.06 -2.42 -6.00
N ARG A 5 15.51 -2.98 -4.89
CA ARG A 5 14.06 -3.13 -4.72
C ARG A 5 13.48 -1.87 -4.06
N PRO A 6 12.77 -1.00 -4.80
CA PRO A 6 12.04 0.10 -4.17
C PRO A 6 11.03 -0.49 -3.18
N GLY A 7 11.01 0.03 -1.96
CA GLY A 7 10.05 -0.40 -0.95
C GLY A 7 8.61 -0.07 -1.37
N VAL A 8 7.64 -0.73 -0.74
CA VAL A 8 6.22 -0.51 -1.01
C VAL A 8 5.80 0.83 -0.40
N ARG A 9 5.30 1.77 -1.20
CA ARG A 9 4.78 3.05 -0.71
C ARG A 9 3.38 2.87 -0.14
N LEU A 10 3.11 3.56 0.96
CA LEU A 10 1.83 3.53 1.67
C LEU A 10 1.19 4.92 1.68
N MET A 11 -0.12 4.94 1.52
CA MET A 11 -0.95 6.15 1.58
C MET A 11 -2.19 5.92 2.44
N GLN A 12 -2.77 6.98 2.96
CA GLN A 12 -4.07 6.95 3.62
C GLN A 12 -5.21 6.81 2.59
N THR A 13 -6.41 6.49 3.07
CA THR A 13 -7.63 6.41 2.25
C THR A 13 -8.12 7.76 1.72
N ASN A 14 -7.47 8.87 2.09
CA ASN A 14 -7.67 10.20 1.50
C ASN A 14 -6.67 10.50 0.36
N GLY A 15 -5.74 9.58 0.07
CA GLY A 15 -4.69 9.73 -0.95
C GLY A 15 -3.39 10.39 -0.47
N GLU A 16 -3.28 10.81 0.79
CA GLU A 16 -2.05 11.39 1.33
C GLU A 16 -0.98 10.32 1.61
N GLU A 17 0.27 10.57 1.19
CA GLU A 17 1.37 9.64 1.43
C GLU A 17 1.80 9.60 2.90
N VAL A 18 2.00 8.38 3.41
CA VAL A 18 2.49 8.14 4.77
C VAL A 18 3.99 7.84 4.77
N GLY A 19 4.45 7.01 3.84
CA GLY A 19 5.85 6.59 3.82
C GLY A 19 6.09 5.30 3.03
N VAL A 20 7.22 4.66 3.33
CA VAL A 20 7.69 3.45 2.64
C VAL A 20 7.78 2.29 3.62
N LEU A 21 7.05 1.21 3.37
CA LEU A 21 7.16 -0.04 4.13
C LEU A 21 8.58 -0.60 3.97
N ARG A 22 9.31 -0.65 5.08
CA ARG A 22 10.66 -1.19 5.13
C ARG A 22 10.66 -2.65 5.47
N SER A 23 9.91 -3.12 6.45
CA SER A 23 9.94 -4.53 6.83
C SER A 23 8.68 -4.92 7.57
N LEU A 24 8.36 -6.21 7.51
CA LEU A 24 7.37 -6.87 8.33
C LEU A 24 8.09 -7.88 9.22
N GLN A 25 7.64 -7.99 10.47
CA GLN A 25 8.19 -8.92 11.44
C GLN A 25 7.08 -9.68 12.17
N ARG A 26 7.29 -11.00 12.31
CA ARG A 26 6.50 -11.91 13.13
C ARG A 26 7.41 -12.47 14.21
N GLU A 27 7.11 -12.23 15.48
CA GLU A 27 7.88 -12.80 16.61
C GLU A 27 9.43 -12.61 16.51
N ASN A 28 9.87 -11.43 16.08
CA ASN A 28 11.28 -11.07 15.80
C ASN A 28 11.90 -11.69 14.54
N GLU A 29 11.13 -12.44 13.75
CA GLU A 29 11.56 -12.95 12.44
C GLU A 29 11.04 -12.05 11.32
N SER A 30 11.91 -11.72 10.36
CA SER A 30 11.51 -10.93 9.19
C SER A 30 10.72 -11.77 8.21
N VAL A 31 9.52 -11.32 7.82
CA VAL A 31 8.68 -11.96 6.82
C VAL A 31 8.62 -11.14 5.54
N ALA A 32 8.48 -11.82 4.40
CA ALA A 32 8.44 -11.18 3.08
C ALA A 32 7.04 -10.68 2.70
N ALA A 33 6.01 -11.26 3.30
CA ALA A 33 4.60 -10.97 3.03
C ALA A 33 3.77 -11.21 4.29
N ALA A 34 2.56 -10.66 4.28
CA ALA A 34 1.54 -10.88 5.29
C ALA A 34 0.32 -11.54 4.63
N GLU A 35 -0.34 -12.44 5.34
CA GLU A 35 -1.63 -12.98 4.93
C GLU A 35 -2.79 -12.08 5.42
N GLU A 36 -3.98 -12.33 4.89
CA GLU A 36 -5.17 -11.58 5.30
C GLU A 36 -5.45 -11.80 6.80
N ARG A 37 -5.78 -10.72 7.52
CA ARG A 37 -6.04 -10.70 8.98
C ARG A 37 -4.83 -11.05 9.85
N GLU A 38 -3.64 -11.07 9.29
CA GLU A 38 -2.43 -11.32 10.05
C GLU A 38 -1.97 -10.06 10.82
N GLU A 39 -1.60 -10.25 12.09
CA GLU A 39 -1.04 -9.19 12.94
C GLU A 39 0.49 -9.27 12.97
N LEU A 40 1.14 -8.20 12.53
CA LEU A 40 2.59 -8.12 12.36
C LEU A 40 3.12 -6.77 12.81
N ALA A 41 4.40 -6.73 13.21
CA ALA A 41 5.10 -5.48 13.39
C ALA A 41 5.60 -4.95 12.03
N ALA A 42 5.19 -3.74 11.68
CA ALA A 42 5.63 -3.07 10.45
C ALA A 42 6.58 -1.91 10.78
N SER A 43 7.69 -1.82 10.04
CA SER A 43 8.55 -0.63 10.02
C SER A 43 8.27 0.17 8.76
N ILE A 44 7.88 1.44 8.92
CA ILE A 44 7.52 2.34 7.83
C ILE A 44 8.39 3.59 7.93
N ASP A 45 9.24 3.81 6.94
CA ASP A 45 10.06 5.03 6.88
C ASP A 45 9.20 6.23 6.49
N GLY A 46 9.32 7.33 7.24
CA GLY A 46 8.57 8.57 7.01
C GLY A 46 7.22 8.65 7.74
N ALA A 47 6.77 7.55 8.33
CA ALA A 47 5.59 7.50 9.16
C ALA A 47 5.81 8.21 10.51
N ILE A 48 4.88 9.08 10.90
CA ILE A 48 4.86 9.82 12.16
C ILE A 48 3.45 9.75 12.75
N VAL A 49 3.29 8.94 13.80
CA VAL A 49 2.02 8.77 14.52
C VAL A 49 1.59 10.10 15.13
N GLY A 50 0.31 10.45 14.97
CA GLY A 50 -0.27 11.72 15.39
C GLY A 50 -0.03 12.88 14.42
N ARG A 51 0.70 12.66 13.31
CA ARG A 51 0.94 13.67 12.28
C ARG A 51 0.42 13.26 10.91
N ASN A 52 1.01 12.24 10.28
CA ASN A 52 0.61 11.76 8.95
C ASN A 52 -0.06 10.38 8.99
N LEU A 53 -0.21 9.80 10.18
CA LEU A 53 -1.09 8.66 10.45
C LEU A 53 -1.54 8.67 11.91
N LYS A 54 -2.62 7.96 12.22
CA LYS A 54 -3.14 7.74 13.58
C LYS A 54 -3.34 6.25 13.84
N GLU A 55 -3.38 5.88 15.12
CA GLU A 55 -3.77 4.52 15.51
C GLU A 55 -5.18 4.21 14.99
N GLY A 56 -5.34 3.03 14.41
CA GLY A 56 -6.60 2.60 13.78
C GLY A 56 -6.78 3.07 12.33
N ASP A 57 -5.87 3.86 11.76
CA ASP A 57 -5.93 4.23 10.35
C ASP A 57 -5.75 3.00 9.45
N VAL A 58 -6.47 3.00 8.32
CA VAL A 58 -6.29 2.04 7.24
C VAL A 58 -5.36 2.66 6.20
N LEU A 59 -4.30 1.92 5.84
CA LEU A 59 -3.36 2.32 4.80
C LEU A 59 -3.54 1.47 3.55
N LEU A 60 -3.40 2.09 2.40
CA LEU A 60 -3.41 1.47 1.09
C LEU A 60 -2.01 1.51 0.48
N VAL A 61 -1.74 0.58 -0.44
CA VAL A 61 -0.53 0.66 -1.27
C VAL A 61 -0.69 1.78 -2.28
N SER A 62 0.26 2.70 -2.31
CA SER A 62 0.38 3.73 -3.36
C SER A 62 0.91 3.07 -4.63
N LEU A 63 0.01 2.82 -5.58
CA LEU A 63 0.34 2.23 -6.87
C LEU A 63 0.74 3.30 -7.87
N SER A 64 1.67 2.97 -8.78
CA SER A 64 1.85 3.75 -10.00
C SER A 64 0.77 3.39 -11.02
N GLU A 65 0.52 4.30 -11.97
CA GLU A 65 -0.42 4.04 -13.07
C GLU A 65 -0.07 2.76 -13.84
N GLY A 66 1.22 2.56 -14.14
CA GLY A 66 1.71 1.36 -14.81
C GLY A 66 1.44 0.08 -13.99
N ALA A 67 1.67 0.12 -12.68
CA ALA A 67 1.38 -1.02 -11.81
C ALA A 67 -0.13 -1.32 -11.74
N ALA A 68 -0.98 -0.29 -11.64
CA ALA A 68 -2.43 -0.47 -11.65
C ALA A 68 -2.92 -1.07 -12.98
N ARG A 69 -2.39 -0.61 -14.12
CA ARG A 69 -2.67 -1.19 -15.44
C ARG A 69 -2.27 -2.67 -15.52
N LEU A 70 -1.09 -3.02 -15.03
CA LEU A 70 -0.62 -4.41 -15.00
C LEU A 70 -1.52 -5.30 -14.14
N LEU A 71 -1.95 -4.83 -12.97
CA LEU A 71 -2.83 -5.57 -12.07
C LEU A 71 -4.21 -5.83 -12.67
N ARG A 72 -4.75 -4.92 -13.51
CA ARG A 72 -6.02 -5.16 -14.22
C ARG A 72 -5.97 -6.32 -15.21
N GLY A 73 -4.77 -6.67 -15.70
CA GLY A 73 -4.58 -7.83 -16.58
C GLY A 73 -4.36 -9.14 -15.83
N GLN A 74 -4.31 -9.12 -14.50
CA GLN A 74 -4.07 -10.30 -13.66
C GLN A 74 -5.38 -10.87 -13.12
N SER A 75 -5.34 -12.14 -12.72
CA SER A 75 -6.46 -12.77 -12.00
C SER A 75 -6.39 -12.39 -10.53
N LEU A 76 -7.14 -11.36 -10.14
CA LEU A 76 -7.26 -10.90 -8.76
C LEU A 76 -8.43 -11.57 -8.06
N THR A 77 -8.31 -11.76 -6.75
CA THR A 77 -9.45 -12.12 -5.90
C THR A 77 -10.47 -10.98 -5.87
N PRO A 78 -11.74 -11.23 -5.49
CA PRO A 78 -12.73 -10.17 -5.32
C PRO A 78 -12.24 -9.06 -4.39
N ARG A 79 -11.57 -9.44 -3.30
CA ARG A 79 -11.05 -8.49 -2.31
C ARG A 79 -9.93 -7.62 -2.88
N GLU A 80 -8.98 -8.21 -3.59
CA GLU A 80 -7.91 -7.44 -4.26
C GLU A 80 -8.47 -6.52 -5.35
N THR A 81 -9.52 -6.94 -6.04
CA THR A 81 -10.22 -6.14 -7.05
C THR A 81 -10.86 -4.91 -6.40
N GLU A 82 -11.59 -5.08 -5.29
CA GLU A 82 -12.18 -3.97 -4.52
C GLU A 82 -11.11 -2.94 -4.08
N ILE A 83 -9.98 -3.43 -3.56
CA ILE A 83 -8.87 -2.58 -3.12
C ILE A 83 -8.27 -1.82 -4.30
N LEU A 84 -8.05 -2.50 -5.43
CA LEU A 84 -7.54 -1.84 -6.64
C LEU A 84 -8.50 -0.76 -7.16
N GLU A 85 -9.80 -1.02 -7.14
CA GLU A 85 -10.82 -0.03 -7.50
C GLU A 85 -10.83 1.18 -6.56
N GLU A 86 -10.62 0.97 -5.26
CA GLU A 86 -10.46 2.05 -4.28
C GLU A 86 -9.23 2.91 -4.60
N VAL A 87 -8.07 2.28 -4.85
CA VAL A 87 -6.84 3.01 -5.23
C VAL A 87 -7.04 3.82 -6.52
N VAL A 88 -7.68 3.25 -7.53
CA VAL A 88 -8.01 3.94 -8.79
C VAL A 88 -8.94 5.13 -8.53
N ARG A 89 -9.96 4.96 -7.69
CA ARG A 89 -10.94 6.01 -7.36
C ARG A 89 -10.27 7.21 -6.70
N LEU A 90 -9.33 6.96 -5.78
CA LEU A 90 -8.58 8.02 -5.09
C LEU A 90 -7.74 8.84 -6.07
N HIS A 91 -7.00 8.18 -6.98
CA HIS A 91 -6.21 8.90 -7.98
C HIS A 91 -7.10 9.67 -8.96
N ARG A 92 -8.23 9.09 -9.39
CA ARG A 92 -9.18 9.72 -10.30
C ARG A 92 -9.92 10.94 -9.75
N ALA A 93 -9.88 11.15 -8.43
CA ALA A 93 -10.35 12.39 -7.84
C ALA A 93 -9.50 13.61 -8.27
N THR A 94 -8.24 13.38 -8.66
CA THR A 94 -7.31 14.44 -9.10
C THR A 94 -6.94 14.34 -10.59
N ASP A 95 -6.85 13.11 -11.12
CA ASP A 95 -6.57 12.83 -12.53
C ASP A 95 -7.59 11.82 -13.10
N PRO A 96 -8.65 12.29 -13.79
CA PRO A 96 -9.74 11.43 -14.28
C PRO A 96 -9.29 10.26 -15.18
N PHE A 97 -8.15 10.38 -15.85
CA PHE A 97 -7.65 9.37 -16.79
C PHE A 97 -6.67 8.40 -16.14
N TRP A 98 -6.37 8.56 -14.85
CA TRP A 98 -5.41 7.72 -14.16
C TRP A 98 -5.80 6.24 -14.20
N GLY A 99 -4.82 5.40 -14.55
CA GLY A 99 -4.96 3.94 -14.57
C GLY A 99 -5.78 3.42 -15.74
N GLN A 100 -6.06 4.25 -16.75
CA GLN A 100 -6.82 3.87 -17.94
C GLN A 100 -5.96 3.15 -18.97
#